data_AF-I1MLJ4-F1
#
_entry.id   AF-I1MLJ4-F1
#
_cell.length_a   1.000
_cell.length_b   1.000
_cell.length_c   1.000
_cell.angle_alpha   90.00
_cell.angle_beta   90.00
_cell.angle_gamma   90.00
#
_symmetry.space_group_name_H-M   'P 1'
#
loop_
_entity.id
_entity.type
_entity.pdbx_description
1 polymer ?
#
loop_
_entity_poly.entity_id
_entity_poly.type
_entity_poly.pdbx_seq_one_letter_code
_entity_poly.pdbx_strand_id
1 'polypeptide(L)'
;MPEETTSIDYVMEAASGPHFSGLRLDGRVPSSATAASSTPDSTLTLDSLPNQPFVIGVSGGTASGKTTVCDMIIQQLHDHRVVLVNQDSFYRGLNPEELERVHEYNFDHPDAFDTEQLLECTRKLISGQGVHVPIYDFKKHQRSSDSFRQVNASDVIILEGILVFHDQRVRDLMNMKIFVDADADVRLARRIRRDTVERGRDINSVLEQYAKFVKPAFDDFVLPSKKYADVIIPRGGDNHVAIDLIVQHIRTKLGQHDLCKIYPNVYVIQSTFQIRGMHTLIRDRDISKHDFVFYSDRLIRLVVEHGLGHLPFTEKQVVTPTGSVYTGVDFCKKLCGVSIVRS
;
A
#
# COMPACT_ATOMS: atom_id res chain seq x y z
N MET A 1 -34.99 -28.73 19.84
CA MET A 1 -33.60 -28.36 19.50
C MET A 1 -33.44 -28.45 18.01
N PRO A 2 -33.28 -27.32 17.32
CA PRO A 2 -32.66 -27.28 16.01
C PRO A 2 -31.27 -26.64 16.11
N GLU A 3 -30.35 -27.16 15.30
CA GLU A 3 -28.92 -26.87 15.30
C GLU A 3 -28.63 -25.43 14.86
N GLU A 4 -27.88 -24.70 15.68
CA GLU A 4 -27.29 -23.40 15.34
C GLU A 4 -26.16 -23.60 14.34
N THR A 5 -26.42 -23.26 13.07
CA THR A 5 -25.37 -23.02 12.09
C THR A 5 -24.94 -21.56 12.21
N THR A 6 -23.95 -21.31 13.06
CA THR A 6 -23.28 -20.01 13.17
C THR A 6 -22.50 -19.72 11.89
N SER A 7 -22.93 -18.70 11.15
CA SER A 7 -22.27 -18.21 9.94
C SER A 7 -20.91 -17.59 10.27
N ILE A 8 -19.87 -18.07 9.60
CA ILE A 8 -18.46 -17.68 9.77
C ILE A 8 -18.21 -16.17 9.57
N ASP A 9 -19.07 -15.45 8.85
CA ASP A 9 -18.91 -14.01 8.57
C ASP A 9 -19.19 -13.13 9.80
N TYR A 10 -19.99 -13.60 10.77
CA TYR A 10 -20.29 -12.83 11.99
C TYR A 10 -19.07 -12.72 12.94
N VAL A 11 -18.07 -13.60 12.76
CA VAL A 11 -16.84 -13.60 13.57
C VAL A 11 -15.80 -12.58 13.03
N MET A 12 -15.90 -12.14 11.77
CA MET A 12 -14.95 -11.18 11.18
C MET A 12 -15.38 -9.72 11.34
N GLU A 13 -16.68 -9.41 11.39
CA GLU A 13 -17.13 -8.02 11.60
C GLU A 13 -16.94 -7.58 13.06
N ALA A 14 -17.04 -8.51 14.02
CA ALA A 14 -16.67 -8.30 15.42
C ALA A 14 -15.15 -8.24 15.67
N ALA A 15 -14.32 -8.67 14.71
CA ALA A 15 -12.86 -8.58 14.80
C ALA A 15 -12.30 -7.22 14.32
N SER A 16 -13.16 -6.31 13.85
CA SER A 16 -12.81 -4.93 13.49
C SER A 16 -12.78 -4.02 14.72
N GLY A 17 -12.04 -4.44 15.75
CA GLY A 17 -11.69 -3.59 16.87
C GLY A 17 -10.71 -2.48 16.43
N PRO A 18 -10.46 -1.47 17.30
CA PRO A 18 -9.57 -0.37 16.98
C PRO A 18 -8.18 -0.92 16.62
N HIS A 19 -7.78 -0.80 15.35
CA HIS A 19 -6.40 -1.06 14.96
C HIS A 19 -5.52 -0.08 15.72
N PHE A 20 -4.78 -0.60 16.70
CA PHE A 20 -3.87 0.15 17.53
C PHE A 20 -2.73 0.71 16.65
N SER A 21 -2.85 1.98 16.27
CA SER A 21 -1.80 2.70 15.56
C SER A 21 -0.69 3.07 16.56
N GLY A 22 0.47 2.43 16.43
CA GLY A 22 1.67 2.82 17.14
C GLY A 22 2.00 4.30 16.87
N LEU A 23 2.12 5.08 17.94
CA LEU A 23 2.49 6.48 17.95
C LEU A 23 3.82 6.70 17.20
N ARG A 24 3.76 7.45 16.09
CA ARG A 24 4.94 8.13 15.53
C ARG A 24 4.96 9.52 16.17
N LEU A 25 5.61 9.63 17.32
CA LEU A 25 5.92 10.93 17.94
C LEU A 25 7.19 11.45 17.27
N ASP A 26 7.08 12.51 16.47
CA ASP A 26 8.15 13.49 16.31
C ASP A 26 7.53 14.81 15.85
N GLY A 27 6.97 15.52 16.83
CA GLY A 27 6.73 16.95 16.73
C GLY A 27 7.96 17.69 17.24
N ARG A 28 8.64 18.43 16.37
CA ARG A 28 9.54 19.50 16.80
C ARG A 28 9.36 20.74 15.94
N VAL A 29 8.67 21.70 16.52
CA VAL A 29 8.68 23.12 16.15
C VAL A 29 10.11 23.66 16.39
N PRO A 30 10.61 24.61 15.57
CA PRO A 30 11.40 25.68 16.14
C PRO A 30 10.85 27.08 15.84
N SER A 31 11.07 27.93 16.82
CA SER A 31 10.66 29.33 16.96
C SER A 31 11.56 30.30 16.17
N SER A 32 11.08 31.53 16.07
CA SER A 32 11.45 32.71 15.26
C SER A 32 12.80 33.42 15.49
N ALA A 33 13.25 34.08 14.39
CA ALA A 33 14.07 35.32 14.26
C ALA A 33 15.61 35.18 14.47
N THR A 34 16.53 35.83 13.74
CA THR A 34 16.58 37.10 12.98
C THR A 34 17.71 37.05 11.92
N ALA A 35 17.67 37.94 10.92
CA ALA A 35 18.57 38.03 9.78
C ALA A 35 19.96 38.66 10.06
N ALA A 36 21.01 38.15 9.37
CA ALA A 36 22.15 38.93 8.87
C ALA A 36 22.92 38.14 7.80
N SER A 37 23.37 38.86 6.78
CA SER A 37 23.97 38.43 5.51
C SER A 37 25.40 37.88 5.58
N SER A 38 25.68 36.83 4.80
CA SER A 38 26.88 36.71 3.93
C SER A 38 26.87 35.38 3.15
N THR A 39 26.92 35.47 1.83
CA THR A 39 27.27 34.39 0.89
C THR A 39 28.78 34.09 0.98
N PRO A 40 29.23 32.83 0.73
CA PRO A 40 29.25 32.29 -0.63
C PRO A 40 28.90 30.79 -0.76
N ASP A 41 28.58 30.42 -2.00
CA ASP A 41 28.56 29.09 -2.61
C ASP A 41 28.55 27.85 -1.70
N SER A 42 27.44 27.11 -1.72
CA SER A 42 27.46 25.66 -1.57
C SER A 42 26.27 25.02 -2.29
N THR A 43 26.62 24.19 -3.27
CA THR A 43 25.79 23.15 -3.88
C THR A 43 24.90 22.48 -2.86
N LEU A 44 23.58 22.71 -2.99
CA LEU A 44 22.55 22.08 -2.17
C LEU A 44 22.66 20.56 -2.28
N THR A 45 22.91 19.93 -1.15
CA THR A 45 22.84 18.49 -0.97
C THR A 45 21.42 18.00 -1.29
N LEU A 46 21.29 16.98 -2.14
CA LEU A 46 20.05 16.20 -2.28
C LEU A 46 19.89 15.29 -1.04
N ASP A 47 19.78 15.89 0.15
CA ASP A 47 19.54 15.15 1.38
C ASP A 47 18.03 14.96 1.58
N SER A 48 17.60 13.70 1.43
CA SER A 48 16.36 13.14 2.01
C SER A 48 15.04 13.86 1.65
N LEU A 49 14.61 13.75 0.39
CA LEU A 49 13.18 13.79 0.12
C LEU A 49 12.54 12.58 0.86
N PRO A 50 11.50 12.77 1.69
CA PRO A 50 10.77 11.63 2.25
C PRO A 50 10.33 10.74 1.08
N ASN A 51 10.55 9.42 1.17
CA ASN A 51 10.05 8.47 0.17
C ASN A 51 8.55 8.73 0.00
N GLN A 52 8.16 9.33 -1.12
CA GLN A 52 6.77 9.67 -1.36
C GLN A 52 5.96 8.37 -1.45
N PRO A 53 4.78 8.31 -0.80
CA PRO A 53 3.91 7.15 -0.92
C PRO A 53 3.59 6.81 -2.36
N PHE A 54 3.52 5.51 -2.67
CA PHE A 54 3.07 5.01 -3.97
C PHE A 54 1.54 5.00 -4.01
N VAL A 55 0.96 5.89 -4.80
CA VAL A 55 -0.49 6.07 -4.93
C VAL A 55 -1.04 5.26 -6.09
N ILE A 56 -2.00 4.40 -5.79
CA ILE A 56 -2.68 3.52 -6.74
C ILE A 56 -4.15 3.94 -6.79
N GLY A 57 -4.63 4.36 -7.96
CA GLY A 57 -6.06 4.56 -8.18
C GLY A 57 -6.72 3.30 -8.72
N VAL A 58 -7.87 2.92 -8.18
CA VAL A 58 -8.67 1.77 -8.62
C VAL A 58 -10.07 2.24 -8.97
N SER A 59 -10.43 2.18 -10.26
CA SER A 59 -11.74 2.60 -10.76
C SER A 59 -12.46 1.50 -11.55
N GLY A 60 -13.69 1.76 -11.96
CA GLY A 60 -14.58 0.76 -12.58
C GLY A 60 -16.04 0.88 -12.14
N GLY A 61 -16.95 0.28 -12.91
CA GLY A 61 -18.39 0.34 -12.64
C GLY A 61 -18.79 -0.23 -11.28
N THR A 62 -19.95 0.19 -10.76
CA THR A 62 -20.50 -0.43 -9.54
C THR A 62 -20.58 -1.95 -9.68
N ALA A 63 -20.24 -2.67 -8.61
CA ALA A 63 -20.18 -4.13 -8.57
C ALA A 63 -19.25 -4.81 -9.63
N SER A 64 -18.26 -4.10 -10.19
CA SER A 64 -17.25 -4.70 -11.09
C SER A 64 -16.21 -5.58 -10.36
N GLY A 65 -16.09 -5.43 -9.03
CA GLY A 65 -15.12 -6.16 -8.21
C GLY A 65 -13.91 -5.32 -7.75
N LYS A 66 -13.96 -3.98 -7.87
CA LYS A 66 -12.92 -3.06 -7.37
C LYS A 66 -12.52 -3.34 -5.93
N THR A 67 -13.49 -3.31 -5.02
CA THR A 67 -13.27 -3.52 -3.58
C THR A 67 -12.59 -4.86 -3.34
N THR A 68 -13.07 -5.94 -3.98
CA THR A 68 -12.45 -7.26 -3.91
C THR A 68 -11.00 -7.28 -4.40
N VAL A 69 -10.71 -6.61 -5.52
CA VAL A 69 -9.33 -6.49 -6.03
C VAL A 69 -8.45 -5.75 -5.02
N CYS A 70 -8.93 -4.63 -4.46
CA CYS A 70 -8.21 -3.90 -3.42
C CYS A 70 -7.94 -4.75 -2.18
N ASP A 71 -8.94 -5.47 -1.69
CA ASP A 71 -8.83 -6.33 -0.52
C ASP A 71 -7.80 -7.44 -0.74
N MET A 72 -7.80 -8.06 -1.93
CA MET A 72 -6.81 -9.09 -2.28
C MET A 72 -5.40 -8.52 -2.38
N ILE A 73 -5.22 -7.32 -2.95
CA ILE A 73 -3.91 -6.65 -2.97
C ILE A 73 -3.42 -6.40 -1.55
N ILE A 74 -4.27 -5.86 -0.68
CA ILE A 74 -3.94 -5.56 0.72
C ILE A 74 -3.58 -6.85 1.48
N GLN A 75 -4.40 -7.89 1.32
CA GLN A 75 -4.18 -9.20 1.94
C GLN A 75 -2.84 -9.79 1.53
N GLN A 76 -2.52 -9.82 0.23
CA GLN A 76 -1.27 -10.40 -0.25
C GLN A 76 -0.03 -9.56 0.11
N LEU A 77 -0.15 -8.25 0.25
CA LEU A 77 0.97 -7.43 0.68
C LEU A 77 1.37 -7.75 2.13
N HIS A 78 0.43 -8.23 2.97
CA HIS A 78 0.64 -8.56 4.39
C HIS A 78 1.40 -7.47 5.16
N ASP A 79 1.21 -6.22 4.74
CA ASP A 79 2.05 -5.09 5.16
C ASP A 79 1.17 -3.96 5.69
N HIS A 80 1.46 -3.51 6.91
CA HIS A 80 0.78 -2.39 7.55
C HIS A 80 1.03 -1.04 6.88
N ARG A 81 1.87 -1.01 5.82
CA ARG A 81 2.24 0.19 5.07
C ARG A 81 1.32 0.48 3.89
N VAL A 82 0.15 -0.15 3.81
CA VAL A 82 -0.87 0.09 2.78
C VAL A 82 -2.12 0.66 3.42
N VAL A 83 -2.66 1.73 2.84
CA VAL A 83 -3.94 2.29 3.26
C VAL A 83 -4.93 2.43 2.12
N LEU A 84 -6.19 2.06 2.36
CA LEU A 84 -7.29 2.18 1.43
C LEU A 84 -8.13 3.42 1.74
N VAL A 85 -8.28 4.33 0.78
CA VAL A 85 -9.19 5.47 0.82
C VAL A 85 -10.31 5.22 -0.20
N ASN A 86 -11.56 5.15 0.28
CA ASN A 86 -12.72 4.93 -0.58
C ASN A 86 -13.36 6.29 -0.94
N GLN A 87 -13.63 6.51 -2.22
CA GLN A 87 -14.30 7.70 -2.74
C GLN A 87 -15.71 7.88 -2.15
N ASP A 88 -16.42 6.78 -1.85
CA ASP A 88 -17.77 6.83 -1.29
C ASP A 88 -17.82 7.55 0.08
N SER A 89 -16.72 7.57 0.83
CA SER A 89 -16.63 8.37 2.06
C SER A 89 -16.83 9.87 1.80
N PHE A 90 -16.55 10.34 0.58
CA PHE A 90 -16.55 11.74 0.19
C PHE A 90 -17.83 12.16 -0.54
N TYR A 91 -18.92 11.38 -0.51
CA TYR A 91 -20.24 11.90 -0.91
C TYR A 91 -20.56 13.18 -0.16
N ARG A 92 -21.06 14.20 -0.85
CA ARG A 92 -21.54 15.41 -0.20
C ARG A 92 -22.77 15.12 0.67
N GLY A 93 -22.97 15.93 1.71
CA GLY A 93 -24.25 15.94 2.42
C GLY A 93 -25.35 16.44 1.49
N LEU A 94 -26.52 15.80 1.53
CA LEU A 94 -27.71 16.30 0.84
C LEU A 94 -28.30 17.47 1.64
N ASN A 95 -28.83 18.45 0.92
CA ASN A 95 -29.66 19.49 1.55
C ASN A 95 -31.06 18.95 1.88
N PRO A 96 -31.88 19.66 2.69
CA PRO A 96 -33.19 19.15 3.11
C PRO A 96 -34.12 18.80 1.93
N GLU A 97 -34.11 19.60 0.85
CA GLU A 97 -34.94 19.38 -0.34
C GLU A 97 -34.51 18.12 -1.12
N GLU A 98 -33.21 17.90 -1.27
CA GLU A 98 -32.63 16.72 -1.90
C GLU A 98 -32.86 15.46 -1.05
N LEU A 99 -32.86 15.59 0.28
CA LEU A 99 -33.12 14.49 1.19
C LEU A 99 -34.58 14.04 1.11
N GLU A 100 -35.53 14.97 0.98
CA GLU A 100 -36.94 14.65 0.72
C GLU A 100 -37.12 13.90 -0.60
N ARG A 101 -36.27 14.17 -1.59
CA ARG A 101 -36.29 13.54 -2.92
C ARG A 101 -35.08 12.64 -3.17
N VAL A 102 -34.60 11.95 -2.14
CA VAL A 102 -33.36 11.16 -2.23
C VAL A 102 -33.40 10.08 -3.34
N HIS A 103 -34.59 9.54 -3.62
CA HIS A 103 -34.80 8.57 -4.70
C HIS A 103 -34.63 9.16 -6.11
N GLU A 104 -34.66 10.48 -6.24
CA GLU A 104 -34.43 11.22 -7.48
C GLU A 104 -32.99 11.76 -7.59
N TYR A 105 -32.19 11.60 -6.53
CA TYR A 105 -30.82 12.08 -6.49
C TYR A 105 -29.84 11.11 -7.16
N ASN A 106 -29.00 11.63 -8.06
CA ASN A 106 -27.99 10.83 -8.76
C ASN A 106 -26.67 10.79 -7.98
N PHE A 107 -26.47 9.73 -7.20
CA PHE A 107 -25.20 9.48 -6.50
C PHE A 107 -24.05 9.09 -7.42
N ASP A 108 -24.31 8.68 -8.66
CA ASP A 108 -23.26 8.30 -9.60
C ASP A 108 -22.82 9.48 -10.48
N HIS A 109 -23.31 10.71 -10.22
CA HIS A 109 -22.84 11.93 -10.88
C HIS A 109 -21.59 12.51 -10.18
N PRO A 110 -20.62 13.08 -10.93
CA PRO A 110 -19.43 13.71 -10.32
C PRO A 110 -19.75 14.74 -9.21
N ASP A 111 -20.81 15.54 -9.38
CA ASP A 111 -21.25 16.55 -8.41
C ASP A 111 -21.80 15.97 -7.09
N ALA A 112 -21.99 14.66 -7.01
CA ALA A 112 -22.32 13.99 -5.75
C ALA A 112 -21.13 13.86 -4.81
N PHE A 113 -19.90 14.04 -5.32
CA PHE A 113 -18.67 13.87 -4.56
C PHE A 113 -17.98 15.20 -4.25
N ASP A 114 -17.50 15.33 -3.02
CA ASP A 114 -16.65 16.43 -2.60
C ASP A 114 -15.20 16.14 -3.00
N THR A 115 -14.92 16.42 -4.28
CA THR A 115 -13.61 16.15 -4.88
C THR A 115 -12.52 17.03 -4.28
N GLU A 116 -12.84 18.22 -3.79
CA GLU A 116 -11.87 19.09 -3.10
C GLU A 116 -11.40 18.47 -1.79
N GLN A 117 -12.33 17.96 -0.97
CA GLN A 117 -11.97 17.27 0.27
C GLN A 117 -11.17 15.99 0.00
N LEU A 118 -11.52 15.24 -1.06
CA LEU A 118 -10.75 14.07 -1.48
C LEU A 118 -9.31 14.46 -1.85
N LEU A 119 -9.15 15.48 -2.70
CA LEU A 119 -7.84 15.99 -3.10
C LEU A 119 -7.01 16.47 -1.91
N GLU A 120 -7.63 17.20 -0.98
CA GLU A 120 -6.97 17.66 0.24
C GLU A 120 -6.50 16.48 1.10
N CYS A 121 -7.36 15.48 1.33
CA CYS A 121 -7.00 14.28 2.06
C CYS A 121 -5.84 13.53 1.40
N THR A 122 -5.92 13.28 0.09
CA THR A 122 -4.87 12.55 -0.63
C THR A 122 -3.54 13.31 -0.61
N ARG A 123 -3.54 14.64 -0.80
CA ARG A 123 -2.31 15.46 -0.72
C ARG A 123 -1.67 15.42 0.67
N LYS A 124 -2.48 15.52 1.73
CA LYS A 124 -1.98 15.39 3.11
C LYS A 124 -1.34 14.03 3.34
N LEU A 125 -1.97 12.94 2.88
CA LEU A 125 -1.40 11.60 2.99
C LEU A 125 -0.08 11.46 2.20
N ILE A 126 0.00 11.99 0.99
CA ILE A 126 1.24 12.03 0.20
C ILE A 126 2.35 12.81 0.93
N SER A 127 2.00 13.89 1.64
CA SER A 127 2.94 14.68 2.44
C SER A 127 3.35 14.02 3.77
N GLY A 128 2.90 12.79 4.04
CA GLY A 128 3.22 12.06 5.27
C GLY A 128 2.39 12.48 6.49
N GLN A 129 1.28 13.20 6.29
CA GLN A 129 0.38 13.64 7.36
C GLN A 129 -0.81 12.69 7.47
N GLY A 130 -1.18 12.31 8.69
CA GLY A 130 -2.43 11.60 8.94
C GLY A 130 -3.65 12.48 8.69
N VAL A 131 -4.76 11.88 8.28
CA VAL A 131 -6.01 12.58 7.96
C VAL A 131 -7.23 11.91 8.58
N HIS A 132 -8.27 12.71 8.82
CA HIS A 132 -9.59 12.25 9.17
C HIS A 132 -10.41 12.03 7.91
N VAL A 133 -10.60 10.77 7.51
CA VAL A 133 -11.48 10.44 6.38
C VAL A 133 -12.93 10.43 6.90
N PRO A 134 -13.86 11.15 6.25
CA PRO A 134 -15.27 11.15 6.63
C PRO A 134 -15.88 9.76 6.53
N ILE A 135 -16.89 9.51 7.37
CA ILE A 135 -17.72 8.30 7.31
C ILE A 135 -19.07 8.70 6.74
N TYR A 136 -19.47 8.05 5.65
CA TYR A 136 -20.77 8.28 5.00
C TYR A 136 -21.76 7.18 5.38
N ASP A 137 -22.93 7.58 5.89
CA ASP A 137 -24.02 6.65 6.23
C ASP A 137 -24.96 6.51 5.03
N PHE A 138 -24.87 5.36 4.34
CA PHE A 138 -25.70 5.05 3.17
C PHE A 138 -27.19 4.83 3.48
N LYS A 139 -27.57 4.62 4.75
CA LYS A 139 -28.97 4.49 5.17
C LYS A 139 -29.58 5.86 5.41
N LYS A 140 -28.82 6.77 6.02
CA LYS A 140 -29.26 8.15 6.31
C LYS A 140 -28.97 9.14 5.19
N HIS A 141 -28.16 8.76 4.21
CA HIS A 141 -27.70 9.62 3.11
C HIS A 141 -26.97 10.89 3.59
N GLN A 142 -26.22 10.78 4.68
CA GLN A 142 -25.56 11.90 5.35
C GLN A 142 -24.14 11.51 5.79
N ARG A 143 -23.26 12.50 5.86
CA ARG A 143 -21.96 12.35 6.54
C ARG A 143 -22.17 12.31 8.05
N SER A 144 -21.42 11.46 8.73
CA SER A 144 -21.35 11.54 10.19
C SER A 144 -20.57 12.79 10.59
N SER A 145 -21.20 13.67 11.39
CA SER A 145 -20.54 14.87 11.93
C SER A 145 -19.54 14.54 13.04
N ASP A 146 -19.81 13.45 13.78
CA ASP A 146 -19.14 13.16 15.05
C ASP A 146 -18.16 11.99 14.94
N SER A 147 -18.10 11.33 13.78
CA SER A 147 -17.22 10.18 13.56
C SER A 147 -16.44 10.30 12.25
N PHE A 148 -15.17 9.95 12.35
CA PHE A 148 -14.24 9.93 11.23
C PHE A 148 -13.34 8.70 11.38
N ARG A 149 -12.83 8.22 10.25
CA ARG A 149 -11.82 7.18 10.23
C ARG A 149 -10.44 7.83 10.21
N GLN A 150 -9.70 7.69 11.30
CA GLN A 150 -8.28 8.10 11.34
C GLN A 150 -7.48 7.27 10.34
N VAL A 151 -6.80 7.93 9.42
CA VAL A 151 -5.94 7.31 8.42
C VAL A 151 -4.54 7.88 8.56
N ASN A 152 -3.57 7.02 8.88
CA ASN A 152 -2.18 7.42 9.03
C ASN A 152 -1.44 7.38 7.70
N ALA A 153 -0.35 8.16 7.62
CA ALA A 153 0.57 8.10 6.50
C ALA A 153 1.13 6.68 6.33
N SER A 154 1.21 6.25 5.07
CA SER A 154 1.55 4.88 4.66
C SER A 154 2.41 4.93 3.40
N ASP A 155 3.20 3.88 3.14
CA ASP A 155 4.07 3.83 1.95
C ASP A 155 3.28 3.57 0.66
N VAL A 156 2.08 2.98 0.77
CA VAL A 156 1.15 2.77 -0.35
C VAL A 156 -0.22 3.33 0.01
N ILE A 157 -0.80 4.10 -0.91
CA ILE A 157 -2.15 4.63 -0.78
C ILE A 157 -2.98 4.08 -1.94
N ILE A 158 -4.01 3.31 -1.65
CA ILE A 158 -4.98 2.83 -2.62
C ILE A 158 -6.20 3.75 -2.56
N LEU A 159 -6.49 4.47 -3.64
CA LEU A 159 -7.68 5.29 -3.81
C LEU A 159 -8.69 4.55 -4.69
N GLU A 160 -9.78 4.07 -4.11
CA GLU A 160 -10.80 3.26 -4.79
C GLU A 160 -12.10 4.02 -4.97
N GLY A 161 -12.73 3.89 -6.13
CA GLY A 161 -14.08 4.45 -6.35
C GLY A 161 -14.54 4.43 -7.80
N ILE A 162 -15.84 4.62 -8.02
CA ILE A 162 -16.43 4.57 -9.36
C ILE A 162 -15.96 5.72 -10.27
N LEU A 163 -15.55 6.85 -9.70
CA LEU A 163 -15.24 8.09 -10.42
C LEU A 163 -13.87 8.68 -10.05
N VAL A 164 -12.99 7.92 -9.38
CA VAL A 164 -11.65 8.42 -9.01
C VAL A 164 -10.79 8.80 -10.22
N PHE A 165 -11.15 8.33 -11.43
CA PHE A 165 -10.50 8.73 -12.68
C PHE A 165 -11.21 9.85 -13.42
N HIS A 166 -12.31 10.41 -12.91
CA HIS A 166 -13.06 11.46 -13.58
C HIS A 166 -12.30 12.80 -13.57
N ASP A 167 -11.86 13.26 -12.39
CA ASP A 167 -11.13 14.51 -12.22
C ASP A 167 -9.64 14.36 -12.52
N GLN A 168 -9.10 15.23 -13.38
CA GLN A 168 -7.69 15.20 -13.77
C GLN A 168 -6.74 15.41 -12.59
N ARG A 169 -7.08 16.30 -11.68
CA ARG A 169 -6.25 16.64 -10.52
C ARG A 169 -6.09 15.44 -9.60
N VAL A 170 -7.11 14.58 -9.51
CA VAL A 170 -7.05 13.33 -8.74
C VAL A 170 -6.16 12.31 -9.45
N ARG A 171 -6.27 12.19 -10.79
CA ARG A 171 -5.42 11.31 -11.60
C ARG A 171 -3.94 11.67 -11.52
N ASP A 172 -3.63 12.96 -11.47
CA ASP A 172 -2.26 13.48 -11.44
C ASP A 172 -1.53 13.13 -10.13
N LEU A 173 -2.28 12.80 -9.07
CA LEU A 173 -1.71 12.31 -7.80
C LEU A 173 -1.36 10.81 -7.83
N MET A 174 -1.81 10.06 -8.84
CA MET A 174 -1.67 8.60 -8.89
C MET A 174 -0.42 8.18 -9.67
N ASN A 175 0.38 7.32 -9.06
CA ASN A 175 1.50 6.65 -9.73
C ASN A 175 1.04 5.49 -10.62
N MET A 176 -0.09 4.85 -10.29
CA MET A 176 -0.65 3.74 -11.07
C MET A 176 -2.19 3.82 -11.09
N LYS A 177 -2.80 3.58 -12.25
CA LYS A 177 -4.25 3.65 -12.47
C LYS A 177 -4.76 2.29 -12.97
N ILE A 178 -5.53 1.61 -12.14
CA ILE A 178 -6.15 0.30 -12.41
C ILE A 178 -7.63 0.49 -12.68
N PHE A 179 -8.14 -0.05 -13.79
CA PHE A 179 -9.57 -0.12 -14.08
C PHE A 179 -10.06 -1.56 -14.03
N VAL A 180 -11.01 -1.84 -13.13
CA VAL A 180 -11.61 -3.16 -12.99
C VAL A 180 -12.86 -3.27 -13.87
N ASP A 181 -12.76 -4.12 -14.88
CA ASP A 181 -13.76 -4.24 -15.93
C ASP A 181 -14.57 -5.54 -15.83
N ALA A 182 -15.88 -5.40 -16.01
CA ALA A 182 -16.84 -6.49 -15.97
C ALA A 182 -18.09 -6.11 -16.77
N ASP A 183 -18.72 -7.11 -17.39
CA ASP A 183 -19.90 -6.93 -18.21
C ASP A 183 -21.08 -6.36 -17.40
N ALA A 184 -21.95 -5.59 -18.06
CA ALA A 184 -22.99 -4.80 -17.40
C ALA A 184 -24.04 -5.67 -16.70
N ASP A 185 -24.36 -6.83 -17.28
CA ASP A 185 -25.26 -7.85 -16.75
C ASP A 185 -24.69 -8.53 -15.50
N VAL A 186 -23.40 -8.91 -15.52
CA VAL A 186 -22.69 -9.47 -14.36
C VAL A 186 -22.66 -8.46 -13.22
N ARG A 187 -22.36 -7.19 -13.52
CA ARG A 187 -22.40 -6.10 -12.53
C ARG A 187 -23.80 -5.90 -11.96
N LEU A 188 -24.83 -5.89 -12.82
CA LEU A 188 -26.21 -5.74 -12.38
C LEU A 188 -26.65 -6.89 -11.46
N ALA A 189 -26.37 -8.13 -11.84
CA ALA A 189 -26.68 -9.31 -11.02
C ALA A 189 -26.01 -9.25 -9.64
N ARG A 190 -24.71 -8.91 -9.61
CA ARG A 190 -23.96 -8.72 -8.36
C ARG A 190 -24.54 -7.58 -7.51
N ARG A 191 -24.92 -6.46 -8.14
CA ARG A 191 -25.54 -5.33 -7.46
C ARG A 191 -26.89 -5.67 -6.86
N ILE A 192 -27.77 -6.35 -7.61
CA ILE A 192 -29.08 -6.79 -7.11
C ILE A 192 -28.87 -7.61 -5.85
N ARG A 193 -28.01 -8.64 -5.90
CA ARG A 193 -27.72 -9.49 -4.74
C ARG A 193 -27.21 -8.69 -3.54
N ARG A 194 -26.24 -7.79 -3.75
CA ARG A 194 -25.67 -6.94 -2.69
C ARG A 194 -26.73 -6.03 -2.07
N ASP A 195 -27.47 -5.29 -2.90
CA ASP A 195 -28.40 -4.27 -2.43
C ASP A 195 -29.66 -4.89 -1.79
N THR A 196 -30.08 -6.09 -2.21
CA THR A 196 -31.23 -6.79 -1.60
C THR A 196 -30.86 -7.54 -0.33
N VAL A 197 -29.76 -8.30 -0.33
CA VAL A 197 -29.36 -9.15 0.80
C VAL A 197 -28.69 -8.33 1.90
N GLU A 198 -27.71 -7.49 1.55
CA GLU A 198 -26.90 -6.78 2.54
C GLU A 198 -27.54 -5.45 2.99
N ARG A 199 -28.27 -4.79 2.08
CA ARG A 199 -28.86 -3.45 2.33
C ARG A 199 -30.38 -3.45 2.49
N GLY A 200 -31.04 -4.60 2.31
CA GLY A 200 -32.48 -4.75 2.50
C GLY A 200 -33.35 -3.95 1.53
N ARG A 201 -32.86 -3.67 0.31
CA ARG A 201 -33.61 -2.91 -0.71
C ARG A 201 -34.52 -3.81 -1.53
N ASP A 202 -35.63 -3.25 -2.02
CA ASP A 202 -36.52 -3.92 -2.97
C ASP A 202 -35.86 -4.05 -4.36
N ILE A 203 -36.10 -5.19 -5.02
CA ILE A 203 -35.52 -5.49 -6.34
C ILE A 203 -35.97 -4.48 -7.39
N ASN A 204 -37.25 -4.08 -7.42
CA ASN A 204 -37.76 -3.15 -8.42
C ASN A 204 -37.10 -1.78 -8.25
N SER A 205 -36.97 -1.32 -7.00
CA SER A 205 -36.26 -0.08 -6.69
C SER A 205 -34.81 -0.10 -7.17
N VAL A 206 -34.09 -1.21 -7.00
CA VAL A 206 -32.70 -1.36 -7.49
C VAL A 206 -32.64 -1.29 -9.02
N LEU A 207 -33.58 -1.94 -9.71
CA LEU A 207 -33.66 -1.93 -11.19
C LEU A 207 -34.00 -0.54 -11.73
N GLU A 208 -34.99 0.13 -11.16
CA GLU A 208 -35.37 1.50 -11.51
C GLU A 208 -34.20 2.46 -11.32
N GLN A 209 -33.51 2.40 -10.17
CA GLN A 209 -32.34 3.23 -9.90
C GLN A 209 -31.20 2.91 -10.87
N TYR A 210 -31.00 1.64 -11.22
CA TYR A 210 -29.99 1.24 -12.18
C TYR A 210 -30.24 1.83 -13.57
N ALA A 211 -31.46 1.70 -14.08
CA ALA A 211 -31.85 2.21 -15.39
C ALA A 211 -31.84 3.75 -15.43
N LYS A 212 -32.33 4.41 -14.38
CA LYS A 212 -32.46 5.86 -14.32
C LYS A 212 -31.14 6.60 -14.12
N PHE A 213 -30.24 6.07 -13.28
CA PHE A 213 -29.04 6.80 -12.87
C PHE A 213 -27.74 6.06 -13.14
N VAL A 214 -27.65 4.80 -12.71
CA VAL A 214 -26.35 4.10 -12.65
C VAL A 214 -25.81 3.72 -14.02
N LYS A 215 -26.67 3.22 -14.92
CA LYS A 215 -26.25 2.88 -16.28
C LYS A 215 -25.87 4.13 -17.09
N PRO A 216 -26.69 5.20 -17.13
CA PRO A 216 -26.30 6.45 -17.78
C PRO A 216 -24.99 7.02 -17.22
N ALA A 217 -24.87 7.14 -15.89
CA ALA A 217 -23.65 7.66 -15.27
C ALA A 217 -22.41 6.79 -15.54
N PHE A 218 -22.59 5.47 -15.62
CA PHE A 218 -21.52 4.58 -16.04
C PHE A 218 -21.06 4.87 -17.47
N ASP A 219 -21.99 5.04 -18.41
CA ASP A 219 -21.68 5.29 -19.82
C ASP A 219 -21.07 6.70 -20.02
N ASP A 220 -21.57 7.69 -19.30
CA ASP A 220 -21.18 9.10 -19.47
C ASP A 220 -19.87 9.45 -18.74
N PHE A 221 -19.62 8.85 -17.57
CA PHE A 221 -18.53 9.28 -16.69
C PHE A 221 -17.52 8.16 -16.37
N VAL A 222 -17.99 6.95 -16.06
CA VAL A 222 -17.12 5.86 -15.59
C VAL A 222 -16.37 5.20 -16.75
N LEU A 223 -17.09 4.73 -17.76
CA LEU A 223 -16.53 4.01 -18.89
C LEU A 223 -15.55 4.87 -19.71
N PRO A 224 -15.81 6.16 -20.00
CA PRO A 224 -14.85 7.01 -20.70
C PRO A 224 -13.54 7.20 -19.93
N SER A 225 -13.58 7.10 -18.59
CA SER A 225 -12.39 7.21 -17.76
C SER A 225 -11.44 6.01 -17.88
N LYS A 226 -11.91 4.87 -18.42
CA LYS A 226 -11.12 3.66 -18.70
C LYS A 226 -9.89 3.94 -19.56
N LYS A 227 -9.97 4.95 -20.45
CA LYS A 227 -8.84 5.34 -21.33
C LYS A 227 -7.62 5.89 -20.57
N TYR A 228 -7.80 6.30 -19.30
CA TYR A 228 -6.71 6.78 -18.45
C TYR A 228 -6.06 5.68 -17.61
N ALA A 229 -6.54 4.44 -17.70
CA ALA A 229 -6.00 3.33 -16.94
C ALA A 229 -4.67 2.86 -17.54
N ASP A 230 -3.69 2.60 -16.67
CA ASP A 230 -2.43 1.95 -17.02
C ASP A 230 -2.64 0.43 -17.14
N VAL A 231 -3.55 -0.14 -16.32
CA VAL A 231 -3.88 -1.57 -16.31
C VAL A 231 -5.39 -1.76 -16.25
N ILE A 232 -5.91 -2.69 -17.07
CA ILE A 232 -7.30 -3.13 -17.03
C ILE A 232 -7.35 -4.56 -16.50
N ILE A 233 -8.09 -4.78 -15.41
CA ILE A 233 -8.29 -6.11 -14.83
C ILE A 233 -9.69 -6.61 -15.20
N PRO A 234 -9.80 -7.57 -16.15
CA PRO A 234 -11.07 -8.23 -16.41
C PRO A 234 -11.41 -9.19 -15.27
N ARG A 235 -12.70 -9.45 -15.07
CA ARG A 235 -13.24 -10.41 -14.09
C ARG A 235 -12.93 -10.09 -12.61
N GLY A 236 -12.48 -8.86 -12.31
CA GLY A 236 -12.27 -8.39 -10.94
C GLY A 236 -11.47 -9.36 -10.06
N GLY A 237 -12.04 -9.72 -8.90
CA GLY A 237 -11.40 -10.59 -7.90
C GLY A 237 -11.12 -12.02 -8.39
N ASP A 238 -11.76 -12.50 -9.46
CA ASP A 238 -11.54 -13.84 -9.99
C ASP A 238 -10.21 -13.96 -10.78
N ASN A 239 -9.57 -12.81 -11.06
CA ASN A 239 -8.33 -12.75 -11.83
C ASN A 239 -7.09 -12.68 -10.93
N HIS A 240 -6.85 -13.77 -10.19
CA HIS A 240 -5.71 -13.91 -9.27
C HIS A 240 -4.36 -13.61 -9.95
N VAL A 241 -4.17 -14.04 -11.20
CA VAL A 241 -2.92 -13.81 -11.95
C VAL A 241 -2.65 -12.32 -12.13
N ALA A 242 -3.66 -11.52 -12.49
CA ALA A 242 -3.50 -10.08 -12.62
C ALA A 242 -3.19 -9.43 -11.27
N ILE A 243 -3.87 -9.85 -10.21
CA ILE A 243 -3.67 -9.32 -8.86
C ILE A 243 -2.26 -9.63 -8.36
N ASP A 244 -1.77 -10.85 -8.55
CA ASP A 244 -0.41 -11.25 -8.18
C ASP A 244 0.65 -10.39 -8.89
N LEU A 245 0.46 -10.08 -10.18
CA LEU A 245 1.36 -9.19 -10.91
C LEU A 245 1.39 -7.77 -10.33
N ILE A 246 0.23 -7.23 -9.94
CA ILE A 246 0.13 -5.93 -9.27
C ILE A 246 0.87 -5.96 -7.93
N VAL A 247 0.63 -6.99 -7.11
CA VAL A 247 1.27 -7.15 -5.81
C VAL A 247 2.79 -7.26 -5.95
N GLN A 248 3.30 -8.05 -6.91
CA GLN A 248 4.74 -8.14 -7.17
C GLN A 248 5.35 -6.81 -7.61
N HIS A 249 4.62 -6.04 -8.42
CA HIS A 249 5.05 -4.69 -8.79
C HIS A 249 5.16 -3.77 -7.57
N ILE A 250 4.13 -3.77 -6.70
CA ILE A 250 4.12 -2.97 -5.47
C ILE A 250 5.26 -3.39 -4.54
N ARG A 251 5.48 -4.70 -4.32
CA ARG A 251 6.61 -5.21 -3.51
C ARG A 251 7.96 -4.74 -4.04
N THR A 252 8.14 -4.77 -5.36
CA THR A 252 9.36 -4.26 -6.02
C THR A 252 9.54 -2.77 -5.77
N LYS A 253 8.46 -1.97 -5.87
CA LYS A 253 8.48 -0.52 -5.59
C LYS A 253 8.76 -0.20 -4.11
N LEU A 254 8.22 -0.99 -3.20
CA LEU A 254 8.47 -0.89 -1.76
C LEU A 254 9.86 -1.39 -1.34
N GLY A 255 10.70 -1.83 -2.29
CA GLY A 255 12.03 -2.36 -2.00
C GLY A 255 12.00 -3.65 -1.17
N GLN A 256 10.87 -4.37 -1.13
CA GLN A 256 10.70 -5.66 -0.43
C GLN A 256 11.36 -6.80 -1.20
N HIS A 257 12.63 -6.60 -1.54
CA HIS A 257 13.54 -7.65 -1.91
C HIS A 257 13.92 -8.44 -0.65
N ASP A 258 12.98 -9.25 -0.15
CA ASP A 258 13.27 -10.57 0.41
C ASP A 258 13.84 -11.44 -0.74
N LEU A 259 15.01 -11.05 -1.26
CA LEU A 259 15.76 -11.71 -2.33
C LEU A 259 15.93 -13.20 -2.05
N CYS A 260 15.96 -13.60 -0.78
CA CYS A 260 16.07 -14.98 -0.33
C CYS A 260 14.86 -15.86 -0.73
N LYS A 261 13.68 -15.26 -1.01
CA LYS A 261 12.49 -15.98 -1.49
C LYS A 261 12.54 -16.26 -3.00
N ILE A 262 13.27 -15.42 -3.75
CA ILE A 262 13.37 -15.48 -5.22
C ILE A 262 14.66 -16.21 -5.63
N TYR A 263 15.75 -15.98 -4.90
CA TYR A 263 17.05 -16.58 -5.11
C TYR A 263 17.38 -17.41 -3.87
N PRO A 264 17.16 -18.73 -3.90
CA PRO A 264 17.38 -19.59 -2.74
C PRO A 264 18.86 -19.66 -2.32
N ASN A 265 19.77 -19.17 -3.18
CA ASN A 265 21.21 -19.07 -2.96
C ASN A 265 21.66 -17.65 -2.55
N VAL A 266 20.75 -16.70 -2.35
CA VAL A 266 21.07 -15.38 -1.79
C VAL A 266 20.87 -15.44 -0.28
N TYR A 267 21.96 -15.15 0.44
CA TYR A 267 21.98 -15.09 1.88
C TYR A 267 22.22 -13.64 2.29
N VAL A 268 21.19 -13.01 2.85
CA VAL A 268 21.28 -11.65 3.38
C VAL A 268 21.79 -11.72 4.80
N ILE A 269 22.93 -11.09 5.05
CA ILE A 269 23.48 -11.00 6.40
C ILE A 269 22.52 -10.18 7.24
N GLN A 270 22.12 -10.75 8.37
CA GLN A 270 21.25 -10.07 9.30
C GLN A 270 21.92 -8.77 9.77
N SER A 271 21.29 -7.64 9.45
CA SER A 271 21.78 -6.32 9.82
C SER A 271 21.63 -6.09 11.33
N THR A 272 22.71 -6.25 12.10
CA THR A 272 22.74 -6.01 13.56
C THR A 272 22.89 -4.53 13.90
N PHE A 273 22.62 -4.14 15.16
CA PHE A 273 22.85 -2.77 15.61
C PHE A 273 24.30 -2.31 15.45
N GLN A 274 25.25 -3.23 15.61
CA GLN A 274 26.66 -2.95 15.37
C GLN A 274 26.93 -2.67 13.88
N ILE A 275 26.41 -3.50 12.98
CA ILE A 275 26.51 -3.30 11.53
C ILE A 275 25.88 -1.97 11.12
N ARG A 276 24.69 -1.66 11.66
CA ARG A 276 24.02 -0.39 11.43
C ARG A 276 24.82 0.80 11.97
N GLY A 277 25.37 0.70 13.17
CA GLY A 277 26.21 1.73 13.76
C GLY A 277 27.47 1.99 12.94
N MET A 278 28.14 0.93 12.48
CA MET A 278 29.28 1.07 11.57
C MET A 278 28.86 1.67 10.23
N HIS A 279 27.70 1.27 9.67
CA HIS A 279 27.16 1.88 8.46
C HIS A 279 26.86 3.37 8.63
N THR A 280 26.35 3.77 9.80
CA THR A 280 26.14 5.18 10.13
C THR A 280 27.46 5.91 10.19
N LEU A 281 28.46 5.36 10.88
CA LEU A 281 29.79 5.97 11.00
C LEU A 281 30.46 6.12 9.64
N ILE A 282 30.51 5.08 8.79
CA ILE A 282 31.14 5.20 7.46
C ILE A 282 30.36 6.13 6.50
N ARG A 283 29.09 6.41 6.80
CA ARG A 283 28.23 7.34 6.02
C ARG A 283 28.20 8.74 6.63
N ASP A 284 28.82 8.93 7.79
CA ASP A 284 29.02 10.25 8.36
C ASP A 284 29.99 11.01 7.46
N ARG A 285 29.54 12.15 6.94
CA ARG A 285 30.34 12.98 6.04
C ARG A 285 31.59 13.53 6.71
N ASP A 286 31.56 13.67 8.03
CA ASP A 286 32.61 14.30 8.83
C ASP A 286 33.57 13.24 9.43
N ILE A 287 33.46 11.96 9.05
CA ILE A 287 34.31 10.88 9.56
C ILE A 287 35.77 11.04 9.13
N SER A 288 36.69 10.69 10.04
CA SER A 288 38.12 10.66 9.71
C SER A 288 38.46 9.54 8.73
N LYS A 289 39.47 9.72 7.89
CA LYS A 289 39.92 8.67 6.95
C LYS A 289 40.34 7.39 7.68
N HIS A 290 40.95 7.52 8.86
CA HIS A 290 41.36 6.38 9.66
C HIS A 290 40.16 5.58 10.14
N ASP A 291 39.14 6.25 10.68
CA ASP A 291 37.95 5.60 11.21
C ASP A 291 37.09 5.01 10.08
N PHE A 292 37.00 5.70 8.94
CA PHE A 292 36.35 5.16 7.75
C PHE A 292 36.96 3.83 7.32
N VAL A 293 38.29 3.75 7.23
CA VAL A 293 39.00 2.50 6.89
C VAL A 293 38.74 1.43 7.95
N PHE A 294 38.89 1.79 9.23
CA PHE A 294 38.70 0.86 10.34
C PHE A 294 37.30 0.22 10.37
N TYR A 295 36.24 1.02 10.22
CA TYR A 295 34.87 0.53 10.23
C TYR A 295 34.49 -0.18 8.92
N SER A 296 35.04 0.24 7.78
CA SER A 296 34.85 -0.44 6.51
C SER A 296 35.47 -1.84 6.52
N ASP A 297 36.71 -1.99 6.99
CA ASP A 297 37.37 -3.30 7.12
C ASP A 297 36.59 -4.23 8.04
N ARG A 298 36.01 -3.68 9.11
CA ARG A 298 35.19 -4.44 10.05
C ARG A 298 33.88 -4.92 9.44
N LEU A 299 33.21 -4.08 8.64
CA LEU A 299 32.03 -4.46 7.88
C LEU A 299 32.36 -5.53 6.82
N ILE A 300 33.46 -5.36 6.08
CA ILE A 300 33.92 -6.32 5.07
C ILE A 300 34.20 -7.67 5.72
N ARG A 301 34.87 -7.68 6.87
CA ARG A 301 35.19 -8.91 7.59
C ARG A 301 33.94 -9.70 7.99
N LEU A 302 32.90 -9.04 8.47
CA LEU A 302 31.62 -9.68 8.78
C LEU A 302 30.98 -10.31 7.54
N VAL A 303 31.08 -9.63 6.39
CA VAL A 303 30.57 -10.16 5.12
C VAL A 303 31.33 -11.41 4.70
N VAL A 304 32.66 -11.37 4.79
CA VAL A 304 33.52 -12.51 4.45
C VAL A 304 33.27 -13.69 5.38
N GLU A 305 33.26 -13.48 6.71
CA GLU A 305 33.04 -14.54 7.69
C GLU A 305 31.70 -15.24 7.49
N HIS A 306 30.62 -14.48 7.26
CA HIS A 306 29.31 -15.07 6.97
C HIS A 306 29.32 -15.85 5.65
N GLY A 307 29.95 -15.31 4.60
CA GLY A 307 30.08 -15.98 3.31
C GLY A 307 30.87 -17.30 3.38
N LEU A 308 31.93 -17.36 4.21
CA LEU A 308 32.71 -18.57 4.42
C LEU A 308 31.89 -19.71 5.07
N GLY A 309 30.88 -19.37 5.87
CA GLY A 309 29.98 -20.34 6.51
C GLY A 309 29.08 -21.12 5.54
N HIS A 310 28.91 -20.63 4.31
CA HIS A 310 28.09 -21.28 3.28
C HIS A 310 28.88 -22.16 2.32
N LEU A 311 30.19 -22.31 2.53
CA LEU A 311 31.05 -23.05 1.62
C LEU A 311 30.88 -24.56 1.77
N PRO A 312 30.92 -25.31 0.65
CA PRO A 312 30.88 -26.77 0.73
C PRO A 312 32.14 -27.30 1.42
N PHE A 313 31.93 -28.23 2.34
CA PHE A 313 32.97 -28.93 3.07
C PHE A 313 32.90 -30.44 2.83
N THR A 314 34.04 -31.11 2.91
CA THR A 314 34.16 -32.57 2.91
C THR A 314 34.61 -33.03 4.29
N GLU A 315 33.99 -34.09 4.80
CA GLU A 315 34.43 -34.73 6.03
C GLU A 315 35.85 -35.27 5.88
N LYS A 316 36.69 -35.01 6.87
CA LYS A 316 38.08 -35.44 6.91
C LYS A 316 38.40 -35.94 8.29
N GLN A 317 38.85 -37.18 8.37
CA GLN A 317 39.33 -37.75 9.61
C GLN A 317 40.83 -37.51 9.73
N VAL A 318 41.24 -37.02 10.88
CA VAL A 318 42.65 -36.83 11.22
C VAL A 318 42.96 -37.71 12.41
N VAL A 319 44.01 -38.51 12.27
CA VAL A 319 44.54 -39.31 13.37
C VAL A 319 45.53 -38.43 14.12
N THR A 320 45.27 -38.20 15.42
CA THR A 320 46.19 -37.44 16.26
C THR A 320 47.47 -38.23 16.48
N PRO A 321 48.58 -37.57 16.84
CA PRO A 321 49.81 -38.26 17.22
C PRO A 321 49.66 -39.26 18.37
N THR A 322 48.58 -39.16 19.16
CA THR A 322 48.23 -40.11 20.23
C THR A 322 47.41 -41.32 19.75
N GLY A 323 47.15 -41.44 18.45
CA GLY A 323 46.43 -42.55 17.83
C GLY A 323 44.90 -42.42 17.85
N SER A 324 44.36 -41.31 18.36
CA SER A 324 42.91 -41.06 18.39
C SER A 324 42.43 -40.48 17.07
N VAL A 325 41.30 -40.96 16.56
CA VAL A 325 40.73 -40.46 15.30
C VAL A 325 39.72 -39.36 15.60
N TYR A 326 39.89 -38.20 14.98
CA TYR A 326 38.97 -37.08 15.07
C TYR A 326 38.36 -36.77 13.72
N THR A 327 37.04 -36.64 13.69
CA THR A 327 36.29 -36.23 12.52
C THR A 327 36.21 -34.70 12.46
N GLY A 328 36.79 -34.12 11.41
CA GLY A 328 36.70 -32.70 11.09
C GLY A 328 36.22 -32.46 9.66
N VAL A 329 36.41 -31.25 9.15
CA VAL A 329 35.98 -30.84 7.81
C VAL A 329 37.10 -30.12 7.07
N ASP A 330 37.14 -30.27 5.74
CA ASP A 330 38.07 -29.59 4.83
C ASP A 330 37.28 -28.89 3.71
N PHE A 331 37.78 -27.78 3.17
CA PHE A 331 37.05 -27.03 2.13
C PHE A 331 37.14 -27.73 0.77
N CYS A 332 36.00 -27.88 0.09
CA CYS A 332 35.95 -28.64 -1.17
C CYS A 332 36.67 -27.96 -2.36
N LYS A 333 36.82 -26.62 -2.36
CA LYS A 333 37.34 -25.84 -3.50
C LYS A 333 38.08 -24.56 -3.06
N LYS A 334 38.98 -24.04 -3.91
CA LYS A 334 39.65 -22.74 -3.72
C LYS A 334 38.65 -21.58 -3.87
N LEU A 335 38.82 -20.56 -3.05
CA LEU A 335 37.90 -19.42 -2.91
C LEU A 335 38.32 -18.23 -3.77
N CYS A 336 37.33 -17.55 -4.33
CA CYS A 336 37.49 -16.25 -4.97
C CYS A 336 36.37 -15.33 -4.49
N GLY A 337 36.73 -14.25 -3.79
CA GLY A 337 35.81 -13.21 -3.38
C GLY A 337 35.82 -12.08 -4.40
N VAL A 338 34.64 -11.62 -4.83
CA VAL A 338 34.48 -10.49 -5.75
C VAL A 338 33.71 -9.40 -5.00
N SER A 339 34.33 -8.26 -4.78
CA SER A 339 33.70 -7.12 -4.10
C SER A 339 33.01 -6.23 -5.13
N ILE A 340 31.71 -5.99 -4.95
CA ILE A 340 30.91 -5.16 -5.87
C ILE A 340 30.57 -3.86 -5.14
N VAL A 341 31.20 -2.77 -5.57
CA VAL A 341 30.93 -1.43 -5.04
C VAL A 341 29.91 -0.75 -5.96
N ARG A 342 28.77 -0.33 -5.40
CA ARG A 342 27.82 0.55 -6.11
C ARG A 342 28.20 2.00 -5.81
N SER A 343 28.50 2.74 -6.87
CA SER A 343 28.79 4.18 -6.86
C SER A 343 27.59 5.01 -6.49
#